data_AF-A0A2G8SHQ5-F1
#
_entry.id   AF-A0A2G8SHQ5-F1
#
_cell.length_a   1.000
_cell.length_b   1.000
_cell.length_c   1.000
_cell.angle_alpha   90.00
_cell.angle_beta   90.00
_cell.angle_gamma   90.00
#
_symmetry.space_group_name_H-M   'P 1'
#
loop_
_entity.id
_entity.type
_entity.pdbx_description
1 polymer ?
#
loop_
_entity_poly.entity_id
_entity_poly.type
_entity_poly.pdbx_seq_one_letter_code
_entity_poly.pdbx_strand_id
1 'polypeptide(L)'
;MGHKYSIPKVMNDALSRLKKYYPTTLTAWDDVTTREGYVTAQPIDAFEAVRLARLTETPSLLPSALFACCENMCSISVKDDCAPPEHQLLLYGLSVQDSRRLIKGRENLTLGVVERLLKLVAKHSSLPSDYRASHRACVEKVIAILNLRTLDGSFFKKTRHHAALQPLCEWFVNLTDTAATGRQGLQCESCLKYLRRTDEKSRGEAWSHLPETFDLHVNDWPSAPE
;
A
#
# COMPACT_ATOMS: atom_id res chain seq x y z
N MET A 1 -0.78 17.01 25.81
CA MET A 1 -0.76 17.14 27.30
C MET A 1 0.45 16.44 27.93
N GLY A 2 0.75 15.16 27.64
CA GLY A 2 1.87 14.43 28.27
C GLY A 2 3.27 15.10 28.16
N HIS A 3 3.64 15.60 26.99
CA HIS A 3 4.90 16.36 26.78
C HIS A 3 4.92 17.72 27.50
N LYS A 4 3.74 18.29 27.77
CA LYS A 4 3.59 19.61 28.41
C LYS A 4 3.55 19.54 29.94
N TYR A 5 3.24 18.37 30.50
CA TYR A 5 3.10 18.14 31.95
C TYR A 5 4.06 17.07 32.50
N SER A 6 5.03 16.60 31.70
CA SER A 6 6.03 15.60 32.07
C SER A 6 5.45 14.43 32.87
N ILE A 7 4.50 13.71 32.27
CA ILE A 7 4.00 12.43 32.80
C ILE A 7 4.47 11.31 31.85
N PRO A 8 5.73 10.83 31.99
CA PRO A 8 6.33 9.87 31.05
C PRO A 8 5.50 8.61 30.88
N LYS A 9 4.84 8.14 31.94
CA LYS A 9 4.02 6.91 31.89
C LYS A 9 2.85 7.02 30.92
N VAL A 10 2.15 8.16 30.90
CA VAL A 10 1.00 8.39 30.01
C VAL A 10 1.48 8.56 28.56
N MET A 11 2.59 9.26 28.37
CA MET A 11 3.21 9.43 27.05
C MET A 11 3.66 8.08 26.47
N ASN A 12 4.33 7.24 27.27
CA ASN A 12 4.79 5.92 26.85
C ASN A 12 3.62 4.97 26.53
N ASP A 13 2.53 5.01 27.31
CA ASP A 13 1.33 4.22 27.01
C ASP A 13 0.68 4.67 25.69
N ALA A 14 0.56 6.00 25.48
CA ALA A 14 0.03 6.54 24.22
C ALA A 14 0.90 6.17 23.01
N LEU A 15 2.23 6.28 23.12
CA LEU A 15 3.16 5.87 22.06
C LEU A 15 3.11 4.37 21.79
N SER A 16 2.94 3.54 22.83
CA SER A 16 2.77 2.09 22.69
C SER A 16 1.54 1.77 21.85
N ARG A 17 0.40 2.44 22.11
CA ARG A 17 -0.83 2.26 21.31
C ARG A 17 -0.65 2.76 19.88
N LEU A 18 -0.02 3.91 19.69
CA LEU A 18 0.27 4.45 18.35
C LEU A 18 1.17 3.51 17.54
N LYS A 19 2.18 2.88 18.15
CA LYS A 19 3.04 1.88 17.48
C LYS A 19 2.28 0.63 17.05
N LYS A 20 1.20 0.27 17.76
CA LYS A 20 0.33 -0.83 17.35
C LYS A 20 -0.63 -0.43 16.24
N TYR A 21 -1.07 0.84 16.23
CA TYR A 21 -1.93 1.37 15.16
C TYR A 21 -1.15 1.67 13.87
N TYR A 22 0.09 2.16 13.98
CA TYR A 22 1.05 2.42 12.90
C TYR A 22 2.24 1.45 13.04
N PRO A 23 2.02 0.16 12.71
CA PRO A 23 3.01 -0.89 12.94
C PRO A 23 4.17 -0.84 11.94
N THR A 24 5.27 -1.51 12.29
CA THR A 24 6.45 -1.68 11.43
C THR A 24 6.37 -2.91 10.53
N THR A 25 5.44 -3.84 10.78
CA THR A 25 5.29 -5.10 10.03
C THR A 25 4.02 -5.09 9.18
N LEU A 26 4.10 -5.62 7.95
CA LEU A 26 2.97 -5.73 7.03
C LEU A 26 1.79 -6.54 7.62
N THR A 27 2.07 -7.64 8.32
CA THR A 27 1.04 -8.48 8.93
C THR A 27 0.20 -7.73 9.96
N ALA A 28 0.85 -6.97 10.84
CA ALA A 28 0.15 -6.12 11.79
C ALA A 28 -0.57 -4.96 11.08
N TRP A 29 -0.05 -4.44 9.96
CA TRP A 29 -0.72 -3.44 9.15
C TRP A 29 -2.04 -3.96 8.57
N ASP A 30 -2.05 -5.19 8.07
CA ASP A 30 -3.22 -5.83 7.48
C ASP A 30 -4.32 -6.18 8.50
N ASP A 31 -3.94 -6.36 9.77
CA ASP A 31 -4.87 -6.64 10.86
C ASP A 31 -5.60 -5.36 11.31
N VAL A 32 -6.48 -4.87 10.44
CA VAL A 32 -7.27 -3.65 10.65
C VAL A 32 -8.10 -3.72 11.94
N THR A 33 -8.74 -4.86 12.19
CA THR A 33 -9.60 -5.05 13.37
C THR A 33 -8.82 -4.89 14.67
N THR A 34 -7.63 -5.50 14.77
CA THR A 34 -6.79 -5.34 15.95
C THR A 34 -6.23 -3.92 16.06
N ARG A 35 -5.83 -3.30 14.94
CA ARG A 35 -5.31 -1.91 14.92
C ARG A 35 -6.34 -0.92 15.45
N GLU A 36 -7.57 -0.97 14.93
CA GLU A 36 -8.67 -0.08 15.32
C GLU A 36 -9.06 -0.21 16.80
N GLY A 37 -8.75 -1.36 17.43
CA GLY A 37 -8.93 -1.57 18.86
C GLY A 37 -7.99 -0.76 19.77
N TYR A 38 -6.84 -0.27 19.26
CA TYR A 38 -5.88 0.48 20.07
C TYR A 38 -6.12 1.99 20.08
N VAL A 39 -6.59 2.54 18.96
CA VAL A 39 -6.82 3.97 18.77
C VAL A 39 -8.01 4.15 17.83
N THR A 40 -8.98 4.95 18.27
CA THR A 40 -10.01 5.48 17.37
C THR A 40 -9.38 6.63 16.58
N ALA A 41 -9.04 6.38 15.32
CA ALA A 41 -8.41 7.35 14.44
C ALA A 41 -9.32 7.67 13.25
N GLN A 42 -9.35 8.94 12.89
CA GLN A 42 -9.91 9.44 11.64
C GLN A 42 -8.79 9.50 10.58
N PRO A 43 -9.14 9.51 9.28
CA PRO A 43 -8.17 9.70 8.19
C PRO A 43 -7.19 10.87 8.41
N ILE A 44 -7.68 11.92 9.08
CA ILE A 44 -6.93 13.13 9.38
C ILE A 44 -5.82 12.94 10.43
N ASP A 45 -5.97 11.96 11.31
CA ASP A 45 -5.07 11.75 12.45
C ASP A 45 -3.72 11.18 12.00
N ALA A 46 -3.61 10.68 10.77
CA ALA A 46 -2.34 10.28 10.18
C ALA A 46 -1.33 11.44 10.12
N PHE A 47 -1.80 12.66 9.83
CA PHE A 47 -0.95 13.85 9.83
C PHE A 47 -0.45 14.19 11.24
N GLU A 48 -1.33 14.05 12.24
CA GLU A 48 -0.95 14.24 13.64
C GLU A 48 0.03 13.17 14.10
N ALA A 49 -0.15 11.92 13.66
CA ALA A 49 0.78 10.84 13.96
C ALA A 49 2.20 11.13 13.44
N VAL A 50 2.33 11.73 12.23
CA VAL A 50 3.64 12.18 11.71
C VAL A 50 4.24 13.27 12.60
N ARG A 51 3.44 14.27 13.01
CA ARG A 51 3.91 15.34 13.93
C ARG A 51 4.36 14.78 15.27
N LEU A 52 3.56 13.88 15.86
CA LEU A 52 3.89 13.24 17.13
C LEU A 52 5.15 12.39 17.01
N ALA A 53 5.31 11.63 15.93
CA ALA A 53 6.52 10.85 15.68
C ALA A 53 7.78 11.73 15.62
N ARG A 54 7.69 12.93 15.03
CA ARG A 54 8.78 13.93 15.04
C ARG A 54 9.02 14.51 16.43
N LEU A 55 7.96 14.96 17.11
CA LEU A 55 8.04 15.60 18.42
C LEU A 55 8.59 14.65 19.50
N THR A 56 8.28 13.36 19.39
CA THR A 56 8.67 12.33 20.37
C THR A 56 9.85 11.48 19.92
N GLU A 57 10.54 11.89 18.86
CA GLU A 57 11.71 11.20 18.30
C GLU A 57 11.47 9.68 18.11
N THR A 58 10.28 9.33 17.61
CA THR A 58 9.86 7.95 17.39
C THR A 58 9.77 7.66 15.88
N PRO A 59 10.91 7.51 15.17
CA PRO A 59 10.94 7.40 13.72
C PRO A 59 10.26 6.13 13.18
N SER A 60 10.12 5.08 14.00
CA SER A 60 9.45 3.83 13.62
C SER A 60 7.98 4.01 13.23
N LEU A 61 7.33 5.09 13.64
CA LEU A 61 5.94 5.41 13.28
C LEU A 61 5.81 6.03 11.89
N LEU A 62 6.88 6.68 11.41
CA LEU A 62 6.82 7.57 10.25
C LEU A 62 6.44 6.86 8.94
N PRO A 63 7.01 5.70 8.55
CA PRO A 63 6.74 5.13 7.24
C PRO A 63 5.26 4.74 7.07
N SER A 64 4.68 4.06 8.05
CA SER A 64 3.27 3.67 8.07
C SER A 64 2.32 4.86 8.21
N ALA A 65 2.69 5.89 8.98
CA ALA A 65 1.89 7.10 9.11
C ALA A 65 1.88 7.93 7.82
N LEU A 66 3.02 8.09 7.15
CA LEU A 66 3.10 8.75 5.84
C LEU A 66 2.35 7.96 4.76
N PHE A 67 2.41 6.63 4.80
CA PHE A 67 1.60 5.80 3.92
C PHE A 67 0.10 6.04 4.13
N ALA A 68 -0.39 6.08 5.38
CA ALA A 68 -1.78 6.45 5.68
C ALA A 68 -2.14 7.85 5.16
N CYS A 69 -1.24 8.83 5.29
CA CYS A 69 -1.42 10.16 4.71
C CYS A 69 -1.59 10.11 3.18
N CYS A 70 -0.85 9.24 2.48
CA CYS A 70 -1.02 9.06 1.03
C CYS A 70 -2.42 8.56 0.67
N GLU A 71 -2.97 7.61 1.42
CA GLU A 71 -4.32 7.09 1.20
C GLU A 71 -5.39 8.17 1.37
N ASN A 72 -5.21 9.03 2.37
CA ASN A 72 -6.19 10.05 2.78
C ASN A 72 -6.12 11.35 1.97
N MET A 73 -5.00 11.64 1.29
CA MET A 73 -4.89 12.81 0.39
C MET A 73 -5.72 12.68 -0.89
N CYS A 74 -6.08 11.45 -1.29
CA CYS A 74 -6.68 11.21 -2.60
C CYS A 74 -8.19 11.50 -2.66
N SER A 75 -8.83 11.81 -1.52
CA SER A 75 -10.25 12.24 -1.44
C SER A 75 -10.47 13.70 -1.84
N ILE A 76 -9.42 14.48 -2.07
CA ILE A 76 -9.51 15.85 -2.61
C ILE A 76 -9.75 15.75 -4.12
N SER A 77 -10.98 15.41 -4.50
CA SER A 77 -11.43 15.45 -5.88
C SER A 77 -11.40 16.89 -6.38
N VAL A 78 -10.61 17.15 -7.42
CA VAL A 78 -10.52 18.43 -8.16
C VAL A 78 -11.83 18.75 -8.92
N LYS A 79 -12.95 18.13 -8.54
CA LYS A 79 -14.27 18.37 -9.15
C LYS A 79 -15.20 19.22 -8.31
N ASP A 80 -14.83 19.56 -7.08
CA ASP A 80 -15.58 20.53 -6.29
C ASP A 80 -14.72 21.77 -6.07
N ASP A 81 -15.16 22.88 -6.66
CA ASP A 81 -14.89 24.25 -6.18
C ASP A 81 -15.40 24.47 -4.72
N CYS A 82 -15.86 23.40 -4.07
CA CYS A 82 -16.41 23.29 -2.73
C CYS A 82 -15.69 22.24 -1.86
N ALA A 83 -14.44 21.84 -2.16
CA ALA A 83 -13.66 21.11 -1.16
C ALA A 83 -13.51 22.02 0.08
N PRO A 84 -14.01 21.62 1.27
CA PRO A 84 -13.99 22.51 2.42
C PRO A 84 -12.54 22.91 2.75
N PRO A 85 -12.30 24.17 3.16
CA PRO A 85 -10.96 24.74 3.32
C PRO A 85 -10.06 23.91 4.26
N GLU A 86 -10.65 23.10 5.13
CA GLU A 86 -10.00 22.17 6.05
C GLU A 86 -9.09 21.14 5.37
N HIS A 87 -9.39 20.69 4.14
CA HIS A 87 -8.56 19.68 3.46
C HIS A 87 -7.32 20.26 2.75
N GLN A 88 -7.40 21.51 2.26
CA GLN A 88 -6.23 22.23 1.78
C GLN A 88 -5.29 22.60 2.95
N LEU A 89 -5.85 22.85 4.15
CA LEU A 89 -5.15 23.14 5.40
C LEU A 89 -4.27 21.99 5.93
N LEU A 90 -4.42 20.76 5.43
CA LEU A 90 -3.74 19.57 5.99
C LEU A 90 -2.28 19.47 5.60
N LEU A 91 -1.93 19.91 4.39
CA LEU A 91 -0.53 20.11 4.00
C LEU A 91 0.14 21.18 4.85
N TYR A 92 -0.60 22.21 5.29
CA TYR A 92 -0.06 23.26 6.17
C TYR A 92 0.24 22.75 7.58
N GLY A 93 -0.31 21.59 7.97
CA GLY A 93 -0.03 20.95 9.24
C GLY A 93 1.30 20.19 9.29
N LEU A 94 1.90 19.87 8.14
CA LEU A 94 3.17 19.17 8.04
C LEU A 94 4.34 20.14 7.82
N SER A 95 5.54 19.71 8.24
CA SER A 95 6.76 20.40 7.86
C SER A 95 6.93 20.37 6.33
N VAL A 96 7.60 21.39 5.76
CA VAL A 96 7.93 21.41 4.32
C VAL A 96 8.67 20.13 3.89
N GLN A 97 9.54 19.60 4.77
CA GLN A 97 10.26 18.37 4.51
C GLN A 97 9.33 17.15 4.43
N ASP A 98 8.40 17.00 5.36
CA ASP A 98 7.47 15.86 5.37
C ASP A 98 6.43 15.96 4.26
N SER A 99 5.99 17.16 3.90
CA SER A 99 5.17 17.39 2.70
C SER A 99 5.89 16.95 1.43
N ARG A 100 7.19 17.27 1.29
CA ARG A 100 8.00 16.81 0.16
C ARG A 100 8.14 15.29 0.14
N ARG A 101 8.42 14.67 1.29
CA ARG A 101 8.49 13.20 1.43
C ARG A 101 7.19 12.55 1.02
N LEU A 102 6.05 13.12 1.42
CA LEU A 102 4.73 12.59 1.10
C LEU A 102 4.43 12.64 -0.40
N ILE A 103 4.73 13.77 -1.06
CA ILE A 103 4.54 13.90 -2.52
C ILE A 103 5.41 12.89 -3.27
N LYS A 104 6.71 12.81 -2.94
CA LYS A 104 7.65 11.85 -3.55
C LYS A 104 7.25 10.41 -3.28
N GLY A 105 6.81 10.12 -2.04
CA GLY A 105 6.33 8.81 -1.66
C GLY A 105 5.12 8.37 -2.48
N ARG A 106 4.18 9.25 -2.79
CA ARG A 106 3.03 8.93 -3.68
C ARG A 106 3.48 8.54 -5.08
N GLU A 107 4.46 9.25 -5.63
CA GLU A 107 5.04 8.92 -6.94
C GLU A 107 5.71 7.53 -6.88
N ASN A 108 6.60 7.31 -5.91
CA ASN A 108 7.31 6.04 -5.73
C ASN A 108 6.34 4.87 -5.50
N LEU A 109 5.30 5.04 -4.67
CA LEU A 109 4.27 4.02 -4.43
C LEU A 109 3.50 3.70 -5.72
N THR A 110 3.18 4.71 -6.52
CA THR A 110 2.51 4.52 -7.83
C THR A 110 3.40 3.72 -8.78
N LEU A 111 4.69 4.07 -8.88
CA LEU A 111 5.66 3.31 -9.66
C LEU A 111 5.81 1.87 -9.14
N GLY A 112 5.86 1.68 -7.82
CA GLY A 112 5.95 0.37 -7.19
C GLY A 112 4.74 -0.52 -7.48
N VAL A 113 3.53 0.03 -7.56
CA VAL A 113 2.34 -0.72 -8.01
C VAL A 113 2.54 -1.24 -9.43
N VAL A 114 2.96 -0.37 -10.34
CA VAL A 114 3.18 -0.73 -11.75
C VAL A 114 4.25 -1.81 -11.86
N GLU A 115 5.35 -1.69 -11.12
CA GLU A 115 6.41 -2.70 -11.09
C GLU A 115 5.88 -4.05 -10.58
N ARG A 116 5.09 -4.06 -9.50
CA ARG A 116 4.47 -5.28 -8.96
C ARG A 116 3.54 -5.94 -9.98
N LEU A 117 2.73 -5.16 -10.71
CA LEU A 117 1.88 -5.68 -11.78
C LEU A 117 2.70 -6.28 -12.92
N LEU A 118 3.75 -5.59 -13.38
CA LEU A 118 4.64 -6.10 -14.42
C LEU A 118 5.36 -7.39 -13.98
N LYS A 119 5.76 -7.49 -12.70
CA LYS A 119 6.31 -8.72 -12.11
C LYS A 119 5.31 -9.86 -12.19
N LEU A 120 4.02 -9.64 -11.87
CA LEU A 120 2.99 -10.67 -11.99
C LEU A 120 2.83 -11.16 -13.44
N VAL A 121 2.81 -10.24 -14.41
CA VAL A 121 2.75 -10.58 -15.84
C VAL A 121 3.96 -11.40 -16.26
N ALA A 122 5.18 -10.92 -15.97
CA ALA A 122 6.42 -11.57 -16.38
C ALA A 122 6.62 -12.95 -15.73
N LYS A 123 6.27 -13.08 -14.44
CA LYS A 123 6.39 -14.34 -13.69
C LYS A 123 5.33 -15.36 -14.14
N HIS A 124 4.16 -14.90 -14.55
CA HIS A 124 3.17 -15.78 -15.17
C HIS A 124 3.73 -16.42 -16.46
N SER A 125 4.42 -15.66 -17.29
CA SER A 125 4.99 -16.16 -18.56
C SER A 125 6.18 -17.12 -18.39
N SER A 126 6.78 -17.22 -17.20
CA SER A 126 8.03 -17.97 -16.93
C SER A 126 7.87 -19.18 -16.00
N LEU A 127 6.64 -19.61 -15.76
CA LEU A 127 6.30 -20.73 -14.88
C LEU A 127 6.86 -22.09 -15.39
N PRO A 128 7.35 -22.99 -14.51
CA PRO A 128 8.00 -24.25 -14.89
C PRO A 128 7.14 -25.22 -15.73
N SER A 129 7.81 -26.00 -16.59
CA SER A 129 7.21 -26.81 -17.67
C SER A 129 6.38 -28.03 -17.25
N ASP A 130 6.29 -28.32 -15.96
CA ASP A 130 5.72 -29.58 -15.46
C ASP A 130 4.17 -29.63 -15.55
N TYR A 131 3.55 -28.50 -15.92
CA TYR A 131 2.11 -28.33 -16.13
C TYR A 131 1.79 -28.04 -17.62
N ARG A 132 2.26 -28.90 -18.54
CA ARG A 132 2.63 -28.52 -19.92
C ARG A 132 1.50 -28.14 -20.90
N ALA A 133 0.22 -28.41 -20.63
CA ALA A 133 -0.89 -28.04 -21.53
C ALA A 133 -1.83 -26.97 -20.97
N SER A 134 -2.19 -27.06 -19.68
CA SER A 134 -3.05 -26.07 -19.02
C SER A 134 -2.32 -24.74 -18.77
N HIS A 135 -1.01 -24.79 -18.54
CA HIS A 135 -0.21 -23.60 -18.23
C HIS A 135 -0.04 -22.66 -19.43
N ARG A 136 0.33 -23.18 -20.60
CA ARG A 136 0.48 -22.37 -21.83
C ARG A 136 -0.83 -21.67 -22.20
N ALA A 137 -1.95 -22.36 -22.07
CA ALA A 137 -3.28 -21.79 -22.29
C ALA A 137 -3.63 -20.69 -21.27
N CYS A 138 -3.15 -20.78 -20.02
CA CYS A 138 -3.29 -19.70 -19.04
C CYS A 138 -2.47 -18.47 -19.49
N VAL A 139 -1.20 -18.65 -19.86
CA VAL A 139 -0.30 -17.56 -20.25
C VAL A 139 -0.79 -16.82 -21.49
N GLU A 140 -1.15 -17.56 -22.55
CA GLU A 140 -1.66 -16.97 -23.79
C GLU A 140 -2.93 -16.15 -23.55
N LYS A 141 -3.81 -16.60 -22.65
CA LYS A 141 -5.03 -15.85 -22.28
C LYS A 141 -4.72 -14.59 -21.47
N VAL A 142 -3.79 -14.64 -20.52
CA VAL A 142 -3.37 -13.45 -19.76
C VAL A 142 -2.79 -12.39 -20.69
N ILE A 143 -1.90 -12.78 -21.59
CA ILE A 143 -1.33 -11.87 -22.60
C ILE A 143 -2.42 -11.30 -23.51
N ALA A 144 -3.34 -12.15 -23.98
CA ALA A 144 -4.47 -11.69 -24.80
C ALA A 144 -5.33 -10.65 -24.07
N ILE A 145 -5.60 -10.84 -22.77
CA ILE A 145 -6.43 -9.91 -21.99
C ILE A 145 -5.71 -8.58 -21.77
N LEU A 146 -4.41 -8.61 -21.49
CA LEU A 146 -3.60 -7.39 -21.40
C LEU A 146 -3.53 -6.63 -22.73
N ASN A 147 -3.51 -7.36 -23.86
CA ASN A 147 -3.54 -6.76 -25.20
C ASN A 147 -4.93 -6.23 -25.60
N LEU A 148 -6.01 -6.84 -25.09
CA LEU A 148 -7.39 -6.50 -25.45
C LEU A 148 -7.97 -5.37 -24.58
N ARG A 149 -7.42 -5.13 -23.40
CA ARG A 149 -7.87 -4.04 -22.52
C ARG A 149 -7.07 -2.78 -22.83
N THR A 150 -7.76 -1.77 -23.32
CA THR A 150 -7.29 -0.38 -23.19
C THR A 150 -7.04 -0.09 -21.72
N LEU A 151 -6.00 0.69 -21.42
CA LEU A 151 -5.75 1.26 -20.10
C LEU A 151 -6.98 2.08 -19.72
N ASP A 152 -7.95 1.44 -19.06
CA ASP A 152 -9.24 2.03 -18.73
C ASP A 152 -9.25 2.60 -17.31
N GLY A 153 -10.36 3.22 -16.90
CA GLY A 153 -10.48 3.81 -15.57
C GLY A 153 -10.26 2.82 -14.41
N SER A 154 -10.52 1.52 -14.61
CA SER A 154 -10.29 0.48 -13.59
C SER A 154 -8.80 0.22 -13.42
N PHE A 155 -8.06 0.10 -14.53
CA PHE A 155 -6.60 0.00 -14.53
C PHE A 155 -5.98 1.22 -13.84
N PHE A 156 -6.38 2.44 -14.22
CA PHE A 156 -5.87 3.68 -13.61
C PHE A 156 -6.21 3.84 -12.14
N LYS A 157 -7.31 3.24 -11.65
CA LYS A 157 -7.64 3.24 -10.23
C LYS A 157 -6.66 2.34 -9.47
N LYS A 158 -6.37 1.17 -10.02
CA LYS A 158 -5.54 0.14 -9.38
C LYS A 158 -4.04 0.32 -9.55
N THR A 159 -3.60 1.28 -10.37
CA THR A 159 -2.19 1.71 -10.44
C THR A 159 -1.83 2.88 -9.52
N ARG A 160 -2.78 3.42 -8.74
CA ARG A 160 -2.49 4.52 -7.81
C ARG A 160 -1.79 4.04 -6.54
N HIS A 161 -1.06 4.94 -5.88
CA HIS A 161 -0.42 4.73 -4.57
C HIS A 161 -1.26 4.00 -3.50
N HIS A 162 -2.59 4.17 -3.44
CA HIS A 162 -3.43 3.44 -2.47
C HIS A 162 -3.43 1.93 -2.67
N ALA A 163 -3.10 1.45 -3.88
CA ALA A 163 -3.01 0.02 -4.18
C ALA A 163 -1.62 -0.55 -3.88
N ALA A 164 -0.64 0.28 -3.51
CA ALA A 164 0.77 -0.10 -3.39
C ALA A 164 1.06 -1.19 -2.38
N LEU A 165 0.19 -1.36 -1.38
CA LEU A 165 0.30 -2.41 -0.38
C LEU A 165 -0.95 -3.32 -0.32
N GLN A 166 -1.88 -3.16 -1.27
CA GLN A 166 -3.00 -4.08 -1.41
C GLN A 166 -2.56 -5.38 -2.10
N PRO A 167 -3.21 -6.53 -1.81
CA PRO A 167 -3.12 -7.72 -2.64
C PRO A 167 -3.61 -7.39 -4.06
N LEU A 168 -2.74 -7.54 -5.05
CA LEU A 168 -3.02 -7.28 -6.46
C LEU A 168 -3.41 -8.55 -7.22
N CYS A 169 -3.04 -9.74 -6.72
CA CYS A 169 -3.28 -11.01 -7.41
C CYS A 169 -4.77 -11.22 -7.70
N GLU A 170 -5.66 -11.07 -6.71
CA GLU A 170 -7.09 -11.30 -6.92
C GLU A 170 -7.70 -10.32 -7.92
N TRP A 171 -7.28 -9.05 -7.90
CA TRP A 171 -7.71 -8.09 -8.91
C TRP A 171 -7.16 -8.46 -10.29
N PHE A 172 -5.89 -8.84 -10.38
CA PHE A 172 -5.23 -9.26 -11.63
C PHE A 172 -5.92 -10.49 -12.24
N VAL A 173 -6.33 -11.45 -11.41
CA VAL A 173 -7.06 -12.64 -11.85
C VAL A 173 -8.50 -12.29 -12.24
N ASN A 174 -9.19 -11.43 -11.49
CA ASN A 174 -10.56 -11.01 -11.82
C ASN A 174 -10.63 -10.09 -13.06
N LEU A 175 -9.58 -9.33 -13.35
CA LEU A 175 -9.41 -8.67 -14.64
C LEU A 175 -9.38 -9.68 -15.78
N THR A 176 -8.82 -10.86 -15.52
CA THR A 176 -8.83 -11.95 -16.50
C THR A 176 -10.21 -12.64 -16.58
N ASP A 177 -11.03 -12.59 -15.52
CA ASP A 177 -12.31 -13.32 -15.38
C ASP A 177 -13.55 -12.56 -15.88
N THR A 178 -13.51 -11.22 -15.95
CA THR A 178 -14.73 -10.44 -16.19
C THR A 178 -15.09 -10.21 -17.67
N ALA A 179 -16.19 -10.87 -18.07
CA ALA A 179 -17.27 -10.44 -18.97
C ALA A 179 -17.19 -10.60 -20.51
N ALA A 180 -16.06 -11.00 -21.12
CA ALA A 180 -16.03 -11.20 -22.59
C ALA A 180 -16.26 -12.66 -23.05
N THR A 181 -16.06 -13.67 -22.19
CA THR A 181 -15.91 -15.06 -22.65
C THR A 181 -16.84 -16.09 -22.00
N GLY A 182 -17.60 -15.74 -20.96
CA GLY A 182 -18.60 -16.62 -20.35
C GLY A 182 -18.04 -17.94 -19.77
N ARG A 183 -16.74 -18.02 -19.44
CA ARG A 183 -16.12 -19.24 -18.87
C ARG A 183 -15.63 -18.97 -17.45
N GLN A 184 -15.93 -19.90 -16.54
CA GLN A 184 -15.40 -19.95 -15.17
C GLN A 184 -13.88 -20.12 -15.18
N GLY A 185 -13.15 -19.24 -14.48
CA GLY A 185 -11.81 -19.46 -13.94
C GLY A 185 -10.70 -19.61 -14.99
N LEU A 186 -10.02 -18.51 -15.33
CA LEU A 186 -9.01 -18.50 -16.39
C LEU A 186 -7.65 -19.10 -16.03
N GLN A 187 -7.45 -19.49 -14.78
CA GLN A 187 -6.16 -19.98 -14.30
C GLN A 187 -6.35 -21.31 -13.59
N CYS A 188 -5.47 -22.27 -13.90
CA CYS A 188 -5.40 -23.47 -13.09
C CYS A 188 -4.95 -23.12 -11.66
N GLU A 189 -5.31 -23.98 -10.70
CA GLU A 189 -5.00 -23.78 -9.29
C GLU A 189 -3.49 -23.56 -9.02
N SER A 190 -2.62 -24.22 -9.78
CA SER A 190 -1.17 -24.06 -9.66
C SER A 190 -0.69 -22.66 -10.09
N CYS A 191 -1.20 -22.12 -11.20
CA CYS A 191 -0.91 -20.74 -11.62
C CYS A 191 -1.37 -19.73 -10.57
N LEU A 192 -2.61 -19.90 -10.08
CA LEU A 192 -3.18 -19.00 -9.08
C LEU A 192 -2.38 -19.01 -7.78
N LYS A 193 -1.99 -20.19 -7.29
CA LYS A 193 -1.16 -20.35 -6.10
C LYS A 193 0.22 -19.70 -6.28
N TYR A 194 0.82 -19.83 -7.46
CA TYR A 194 2.11 -19.22 -7.77
C TYR A 194 2.03 -17.69 -7.87
N LEU A 195 0.99 -17.16 -8.53
CA LEU A 195 0.77 -15.71 -8.62
C LEU A 195 0.49 -15.09 -7.26
N ARG A 196 -0.32 -15.73 -6.39
CA ARG A 196 -0.55 -15.26 -5.02
C ARG A 196 0.76 -15.15 -4.23
N ARG A 197 1.59 -16.20 -4.26
CA ARG A 197 2.90 -16.19 -3.61
C ARG A 197 3.82 -15.09 -4.16
N THR A 198 3.80 -14.89 -5.48
CA THR A 198 4.59 -13.83 -6.13
C THR A 198 4.13 -12.45 -5.68
N ASP A 199 2.81 -12.22 -5.63
CA ASP A 199 2.22 -10.96 -5.17
C ASP A 199 2.54 -10.71 -3.69
N GLU A 200 2.30 -11.69 -2.82
CA GLU A 200 2.61 -11.63 -1.39
C GLU A 200 4.07 -11.30 -1.12
N LYS A 201 5.00 -11.97 -1.82
CA LYS A 201 6.43 -11.67 -1.73
C LYS A 201 6.73 -10.24 -2.18
N SER A 202 6.25 -9.84 -3.36
CA SER A 202 6.49 -8.48 -3.90
C SER A 202 5.91 -7.37 -3.01
N ARG A 203 4.81 -7.66 -2.31
CA ARG A 203 4.16 -6.76 -1.37
C ARG A 203 4.93 -6.66 -0.05
N GLY A 204 5.46 -7.79 0.43
CA GLY A 204 6.39 -7.81 1.57
C GLY A 204 7.66 -7.02 1.27
N GLU A 205 8.24 -7.18 0.09
CA GLU A 205 9.37 -6.36 -0.40
C GLU A 205 8.98 -4.87 -0.47
N ALA A 206 7.81 -4.51 -1.01
CA ALA A 206 7.36 -3.12 -1.05
C ALA A 206 7.24 -2.52 0.36
N TRP A 207 6.75 -3.31 1.34
CA TRP A 207 6.66 -2.89 2.73
C TRP A 207 8.03 -2.70 3.39
N SER A 208 9.01 -3.58 3.12
CA SER A 208 10.36 -3.43 3.70
C SER A 208 11.08 -2.18 3.19
N HIS A 209 10.82 -1.76 1.95
CA HIS A 209 11.37 -0.53 1.37
C HIS A 209 10.48 0.71 1.62
N LEU A 210 9.45 0.59 2.47
CA LEU A 210 8.54 1.71 2.77
C LEU A 210 9.27 2.94 3.38
N PRO A 211 10.26 2.81 4.28
CA PRO A 211 11.01 3.97 4.76
C PRO A 211 11.73 4.70 3.63
N GLU A 212 12.40 3.96 2.75
CA GLU A 212 13.17 4.49 1.62
C GLU A 212 12.26 5.17 0.60
N THR A 213 11.06 4.62 0.39
CA THR A 213 10.00 5.22 -0.43
C THR A 213 9.71 6.67 -0.01
N PHE A 214 9.85 6.98 1.29
CA PHE A 214 9.64 8.29 1.89
C PHE A 214 10.94 9.05 2.25
N ASP A 215 12.11 8.64 1.76
CA ASP A 215 13.41 9.20 2.14
C ASP A 215 13.61 9.25 3.68
N LEU A 216 13.31 8.13 4.35
CA LEU A 216 13.48 7.95 5.79
C LEU A 216 14.55 6.88 6.08
N HIS A 217 15.28 7.10 7.18
CA HIS A 217 16.16 6.10 7.77
C HIS A 217 15.56 5.65 9.11
N VAL A 218 15.29 4.35 9.25
CA VAL A 218 14.69 3.74 10.44
C VAL A 218 15.47 2.47 10.77
N ASN A 219 16.25 2.49 11.86
CA ASN A 219 17.22 1.45 12.20
C ASN A 219 16.59 0.05 12.37
N ASP A 220 15.36 -0.01 12.91
CA ASP A 220 14.70 -1.28 13.26
C ASP A 220 13.53 -1.62 12.33
N TRP A 221 13.58 -1.17 11.06
CA TRP A 221 12.54 -1.52 10.10
C TRP A 221 12.74 -2.96 9.57
N PRO A 222 11.69 -3.80 9.50
CA PRO A 222 11.82 -5.17 9.03
C PRO A 222 12.33 -5.24 7.59
N SER A 223 13.32 -6.11 7.36
CA SER A 223 13.81 -6.44 6.02
C SER A 223 12.78 -7.26 5.23
N ALA A 224 12.97 -7.33 3.91
CA ALA A 224 12.12 -8.12 3.04
C ALA A 224 12.10 -9.59 3.49
N PRO A 225 10.95 -10.28 3.43
CA PRO A 225 10.91 -11.72 3.63
C PRO A 225 11.72 -12.42 2.52
N GLU A 226 12.59 -13.36 2.90
CA GLU A 226 13.39 -14.18 1.97
C GLU A 226 12.53 -14.98 0.97
#